data_AF-A0A1X3P9L9-F1
#
_entry.id   AF-A0A1X3P9L9-F1
#
_cell.length_a   1.000
_cell.length_b   1.000
_cell.length_c   1.000
_cell.angle_alpha   90.00
_cell.angle_beta   90.00
_cell.angle_gamma   90.00
#
_symmetry.space_group_name_H-M   'P 1'
#
loop_
_entity.id
_entity.type
_entity.pdbx_description
1 polymer ?
#
loop_
_entity_poly.entity_id
_entity_poly.type
_entity_poly.pdbx_seq_one_letter_code
_entity_poly.pdbx_strand_id
1 'polypeptide(L)'
;MVDIRRQLTEFQLHYKFGMDEVLTKINVLREEFEHTRDYSPIEHVNFRLKSLDRILDKVQRYGCEPTLEGIRGSIRDIAGIRITTSFVSDAYWVAEMLCSQPDLRVVEVKDYIRSPKPNGYQSLHVIVQVPVFLSNRTEFVYVEVQIRTVAMDFWASLEHKIYYTYSGEVPDDIHDQLRDAAEKAAALDRQMADIRDRVTALKEQAPSSGQGATGPTPAAADRPRTGPWFPDEDVPESEFPGEQASSAAWKWEDIAQQASSQQN
;
A
#
# COMPACT_ATOMS: atom_id res chain seq x y z
N MET A 1 0.17 33.41 -14.47
CA MET A 1 1.26 32.40 -14.45
C MET A 1 1.84 32.17 -13.05
N VAL A 2 2.04 33.22 -12.22
CA VAL A 2 2.48 33.09 -10.81
C VAL A 2 1.48 32.30 -9.95
N ASP A 3 0.18 32.45 -10.20
CA ASP A 3 -0.88 31.84 -9.40
C ASP A 3 -0.97 30.31 -9.55
N ILE A 4 -0.85 29.79 -10.78
CA ILE A 4 -0.90 28.33 -11.06
C ILE A 4 0.29 27.61 -10.43
N ARG A 5 1.51 28.17 -10.54
CA ARG A 5 2.70 27.58 -9.90
C ARG A 5 2.53 27.52 -8.39
N ARG A 6 1.97 28.57 -7.77
CA ARG A 6 1.67 28.58 -6.33
C ARG A 6 0.66 27.49 -5.96
N GLN A 7 -0.44 27.39 -6.69
CA GLN A 7 -1.47 26.37 -6.45
C GLN A 7 -0.92 24.94 -6.57
N LEU A 8 -0.02 24.68 -7.54
CA LEU A 8 0.62 23.38 -7.71
C LEU A 8 1.62 23.07 -6.59
N THR A 9 2.37 24.06 -6.13
CA THR A 9 3.25 23.91 -4.96
C THR A 9 2.44 23.63 -3.70
N GLU A 10 1.36 24.38 -3.45
CA GLU A 10 0.44 24.16 -2.33
C GLU A 10 -0.16 22.75 -2.38
N PHE A 11 -0.60 22.33 -3.57
CA PHE A 11 -1.08 20.97 -3.82
C PHE A 11 -0.05 19.91 -3.40
N GLN A 12 1.19 20.02 -3.87
CA GLN A 12 2.25 19.07 -3.50
C GLN A 12 2.59 19.12 -2.00
N LEU A 13 2.54 20.30 -1.39
CA LEU A 13 2.75 20.46 0.05
C LEU A 13 1.69 19.73 0.87
N HIS A 14 0.41 19.77 0.48
CA HIS A 14 -0.63 19.02 1.20
C HIS A 14 -0.33 17.51 1.22
N TYR A 15 0.10 16.95 0.08
CA TYR A 15 0.48 15.53 0.00
C TYR A 15 1.77 15.24 0.77
N LYS A 16 2.74 16.16 0.76
CA LYS A 16 3.93 16.05 1.60
C LYS A 16 3.54 15.97 3.09
N PHE A 17 2.66 16.86 3.55
CA PHE A 17 2.24 16.87 4.95
C PHE A 17 1.47 15.60 5.33
N GLY A 18 0.55 15.14 4.48
CA GLY A 18 -0.13 13.85 4.74
C GLY A 18 0.83 12.66 4.76
N MET A 19 1.86 12.67 3.92
CA MET A 19 2.94 11.67 3.97
C MET A 19 3.74 11.76 5.27
N ASP A 20 4.10 12.96 5.71
CA ASP A 20 4.87 13.19 6.94
C ASP A 20 4.07 12.75 8.20
N GLU A 21 2.75 12.96 8.22
CA GLU A 21 1.84 12.47 9.27
C GLU A 21 1.84 10.93 9.36
N VAL A 22 1.66 10.25 8.23
CA VAL A 22 1.69 8.78 8.19
C VAL A 22 3.07 8.25 8.53
N LEU A 23 4.14 8.90 8.07
CA LEU A 23 5.51 8.52 8.40
C LEU A 23 5.78 8.63 9.90
N THR A 24 5.26 9.67 10.56
CA THR A 24 5.36 9.84 12.01
C THR A 24 4.68 8.69 12.73
N LYS A 25 3.48 8.31 12.32
CA LYS A 25 2.75 7.16 12.88
C LYS A 25 3.52 5.85 12.73
N ILE A 26 4.13 5.61 11.57
CA ILE A 26 4.96 4.42 11.32
C ILE A 26 6.23 4.44 12.19
N ASN A 27 6.88 5.59 12.33
CA ASN A 27 8.08 5.72 13.17
C ASN A 27 7.76 5.47 14.65
N VAL A 28 6.62 5.97 15.14
CA VAL A 28 6.15 5.69 16.51
C VAL A 28 5.97 4.18 16.71
N LEU A 29 5.31 3.47 15.79
CA LEU A 29 5.18 2.01 15.87
C LEU A 29 6.54 1.32 15.90
N ARG A 30 7.47 1.70 15.01
CA ARG A 30 8.83 1.14 14.97
C ARG A 30 9.57 1.35 16.30
N GLU A 31 9.58 2.59 16.81
CA GLU A 31 10.27 2.93 18.06
C GLU A 31 9.62 2.22 19.27
N GLU A 32 8.29 2.12 19.31
CA GLU A 32 7.58 1.37 20.36
C GLU A 32 8.04 -0.11 20.39
N PHE A 33 8.21 -0.74 19.22
CA PHE A 33 8.70 -2.10 19.13
C PHE A 33 10.15 -2.26 19.57
N GLU A 34 11.03 -1.34 19.17
CA GLU A 34 12.45 -1.36 19.57
C GLU A 34 12.63 -1.22 21.09
N HIS A 35 11.71 -0.53 21.78
CA HIS A 35 11.81 -0.28 23.22
C HIS A 35 11.02 -1.27 24.09
N THR A 36 9.90 -1.78 23.59
CA THR A 36 8.95 -2.60 24.38
C THR A 36 9.09 -4.08 24.09
N ARG A 37 9.65 -4.46 22.94
CA ARG A 37 9.75 -5.85 22.48
C ARG A 37 11.16 -6.19 22.03
N ASP A 38 11.48 -7.47 22.02
CA ASP A 38 12.75 -7.98 21.50
C ASP A 38 12.81 -7.97 19.94
N TYR A 39 11.78 -7.46 19.26
CA TYR A 39 11.61 -7.57 17.81
C TYR A 39 10.80 -6.42 17.22
N SER A 40 11.32 -5.81 16.14
CA SER A 40 10.60 -4.86 15.30
C SER A 40 10.15 -5.53 14.00
N PRO A 41 8.85 -5.52 13.66
CA PRO A 41 8.36 -6.00 12.37
C PRO A 41 8.77 -5.11 11.18
N ILE A 42 9.21 -3.87 11.46
CA ILE A 42 9.59 -2.87 10.46
C ILE A 42 11.12 -2.79 10.39
N GLU A 43 11.68 -3.18 9.24
CA GLU A 43 13.12 -3.11 8.97
C GLU A 43 13.50 -1.72 8.44
N HIS A 44 12.84 -1.31 7.36
CA HIS A 44 13.16 -0.09 6.64
C HIS A 44 11.91 0.60 6.14
N VAL A 45 11.94 1.93 6.14
CA VAL A 45 10.85 2.76 5.61
C VAL A 45 11.43 3.71 4.57
N ASN A 46 10.92 3.62 3.35
CA ASN A 46 11.22 4.54 2.26
C ASN A 46 9.96 5.35 1.95
N PHE A 47 10.11 6.58 1.50
CA PHE A 47 8.99 7.41 1.11
C PHE A 47 9.32 8.23 -0.12
N ARG A 48 8.29 8.61 -0.86
CA ARG A 48 8.42 9.36 -2.10
C ARG A 48 7.19 10.22 -2.31
N LEU A 49 7.44 11.48 -2.63
CA LEU A 49 6.45 12.34 -3.26
C LEU A 49 6.61 12.30 -4.78
N LYS A 50 5.52 12.06 -5.51
CA LYS A 50 5.53 12.03 -6.98
C LYS A 50 5.79 13.44 -7.52
N SER A 51 6.70 13.56 -8.48
CA SER A 51 6.97 14.85 -9.14
C SER A 51 5.77 15.25 -10.00
N LEU A 52 5.60 16.56 -10.20
CA LEU A 52 4.48 17.10 -10.96
C LEU A 52 4.44 16.57 -12.39
N ASP A 53 5.59 16.50 -13.08
CA ASP A 53 5.66 15.96 -14.44
C ASP A 53 5.11 14.53 -14.51
N ARG A 54 5.45 13.69 -13.54
CA ARG A 54 4.97 12.30 -13.45
C ARG A 54 3.49 12.19 -13.09
N ILE A 55 2.93 13.21 -12.41
CA ILE A 55 1.49 13.32 -12.15
C ILE A 55 0.79 13.66 -13.46
N LEU A 56 1.27 14.66 -14.20
CA LEU A 56 0.72 15.08 -15.49
C LEU A 56 0.78 13.95 -16.54
N ASP A 57 1.87 13.20 -16.61
CA ASP A 57 1.97 12.00 -17.45
C ASP A 57 0.89 10.97 -17.11
N LYS A 58 0.50 10.87 -15.83
CA LYS A 58 -0.52 9.92 -15.36
C LYS A 58 -1.93 10.42 -15.70
N VAL A 59 -2.18 11.73 -15.54
CA VAL A 59 -3.42 12.39 -15.95
C VAL A 59 -3.68 12.15 -17.43
N GLN A 60 -2.68 12.36 -18.29
CA GLN A 60 -2.79 12.12 -19.72
C GLN A 60 -3.06 10.65 -20.05
N ARG A 61 -2.32 9.73 -19.43
CA ARG A 61 -2.50 8.28 -19.66
C ARG A 61 -3.86 7.74 -19.23
N TYR A 62 -4.44 8.28 -18.16
CA TYR A 62 -5.75 7.85 -17.66
C TYR A 62 -6.92 8.68 -18.19
N GLY A 63 -6.66 9.72 -18.99
CA GLY A 63 -7.71 10.61 -19.50
C GLY A 63 -8.43 11.37 -18.39
N CYS A 64 -7.75 11.65 -17.27
CA CYS A 64 -8.35 12.37 -16.15
C CYS A 64 -8.57 13.84 -16.49
N GLU A 65 -9.53 14.47 -15.81
CA GLU A 65 -9.72 15.91 -15.91
C GLU A 65 -8.45 16.64 -15.43
N PRO A 66 -7.88 17.57 -16.21
CA PRO A 66 -6.64 18.27 -15.89
C PRO A 66 -6.86 19.41 -14.87
N THR A 67 -7.70 19.18 -13.87
CA THR A 67 -7.95 20.07 -12.74
C THR A 67 -7.35 19.46 -11.47
N LEU A 68 -7.04 20.29 -10.47
CA LEU A 68 -6.50 19.79 -9.19
C LEU A 68 -7.47 18.79 -8.54
N GLU A 69 -8.77 19.02 -8.64
CA GLU A 69 -9.80 18.13 -8.11
C GLU A 69 -9.84 16.80 -8.86
N GLY A 70 -9.82 16.83 -10.20
CA GLY A 70 -9.73 15.61 -11.03
C GLY A 70 -8.49 14.78 -10.72
N ILE A 71 -7.35 15.45 -10.50
CA ILE A 71 -6.10 14.80 -10.07
C ILE A 71 -6.26 14.15 -8.69
N ARG A 72 -6.83 14.85 -7.70
CA ARG A 72 -7.06 14.28 -6.34
C ARG A 72 -7.93 13.04 -6.39
N GLY A 73 -9.00 13.06 -7.20
CA GLY A 73 -9.93 11.94 -7.32
C GLY A 73 -9.34 10.72 -8.02
N SER A 74 -8.44 10.93 -8.98
CA SER A 74 -7.99 9.88 -9.90
C SER A 74 -6.62 9.29 -9.56
N ILE A 75 -5.73 10.06 -8.92
CA ILE A 75 -4.34 9.62 -8.65
C ILE A 75 -4.13 9.48 -7.15
N ARG A 76 -4.11 8.23 -6.69
CA ARG A 76 -4.00 7.88 -5.26
C ARG A 76 -2.56 7.69 -4.75
N ASP A 77 -1.57 7.57 -5.65
CA ASP A 77 -0.15 7.32 -5.37
C ASP A 77 0.72 8.60 -5.48
N ILE A 78 0.16 9.77 -5.14
CA ILE A 78 0.93 11.03 -5.16
C ILE A 78 1.92 11.06 -4.00
N ALA A 79 1.45 10.71 -2.79
CA ALA A 79 2.27 10.40 -1.64
C ALA A 79 2.37 8.88 -1.51
N GLY A 80 3.59 8.35 -1.53
CA GLY A 80 3.85 6.92 -1.40
C GLY A 80 4.83 6.63 -0.27
N ILE A 81 4.48 5.69 0.59
CA ILE A 81 5.35 5.14 1.62
C ILE A 81 5.55 3.66 1.34
N ARG A 82 6.77 3.18 1.50
CA ARG A 82 7.12 1.77 1.40
C ARG A 82 7.71 1.30 2.72
N ILE A 83 7.11 0.26 3.27
CA ILE A 83 7.57 -0.40 4.49
C ILE A 83 8.11 -1.78 4.08
N THR A 84 9.38 -2.02 4.41
CA THR A 84 10.00 -3.33 4.28
C THR A 84 9.93 -4.03 5.64
N THR A 85 9.37 -5.24 5.66
CA THR A 85 9.26 -6.11 6.82
C THR A 85 10.13 -7.35 6.65
N SER A 86 10.41 -8.04 7.76
CA SER A 86 11.17 -9.28 7.73
C SER A 86 10.35 -10.44 7.16
N PHE A 87 9.07 -10.57 7.56
CA PHE A 87 8.20 -11.65 7.11
C PHE A 87 6.86 -11.14 6.56
N VAL A 88 6.16 -12.02 5.85
CA VAL A 88 4.81 -11.77 5.34
C VAL A 88 3.83 -11.53 6.48
N SER A 89 3.94 -12.28 7.58
CA SER A 89 3.09 -12.09 8.77
C SER A 89 3.22 -10.68 9.36
N ASP A 90 4.43 -10.12 9.34
CA ASP A 90 4.69 -8.76 9.80
C ASP A 90 4.12 -7.72 8.85
N ALA A 91 4.08 -8.00 7.55
CA ALA A 91 3.47 -7.10 6.58
C ALA A 91 1.98 -6.88 6.90
N TYR A 92 1.25 -7.96 7.18
CA TYR A 92 -0.15 -7.88 7.61
C TYR A 92 -0.29 -7.22 8.98
N TRP A 93 0.55 -7.58 9.93
CA TRP A 93 0.47 -7.00 11.28
C TRP A 93 0.71 -5.47 11.27
N VAL A 94 1.69 -4.98 10.51
CA VAL A 94 1.93 -3.53 10.33
C VAL A 94 0.74 -2.86 9.65
N ALA A 95 0.16 -3.50 8.62
CA ALA A 95 -1.02 -2.99 7.93
C ALA A 95 -2.22 -2.85 8.88
N GLU A 96 -2.47 -3.89 9.67
CA GLU A 96 -3.52 -3.93 10.67
C GLU A 96 -3.38 -2.80 11.69
N MET A 97 -2.20 -2.64 12.29
CA MET A 97 -1.94 -1.58 13.26
C MET A 97 -2.16 -0.19 12.67
N LEU A 98 -1.69 0.04 11.45
CA LEU A 98 -1.88 1.33 10.77
C LEU A 98 -3.37 1.58 10.45
N CYS A 99 -4.08 0.56 9.96
CA CYS A 99 -5.50 0.65 9.61
C CYS A 99 -6.43 0.76 10.82
N SER A 100 -5.94 0.39 12.01
CA SER A 100 -6.70 0.51 13.26
C SER A 100 -6.71 1.94 13.83
N GLN A 101 -5.86 2.83 13.33
CA GLN A 101 -5.76 4.20 13.82
C GLN A 101 -7.00 5.02 13.45
N PRO A 102 -7.66 5.68 14.42
CA PRO A 102 -8.98 6.28 14.23
C PRO A 102 -9.00 7.48 13.28
N ASP A 103 -7.86 8.13 13.07
CA ASP A 103 -7.69 9.30 12.20
C ASP A 103 -7.22 8.92 10.78
N LEU A 104 -6.98 7.64 10.51
CA LEU A 104 -6.69 7.13 9.17
C LEU A 104 -7.92 6.43 8.59
N ARG A 105 -8.49 6.99 7.53
CA ARG A 105 -9.57 6.32 6.81
C ARG A 105 -8.99 5.40 5.75
N VAL A 106 -9.19 4.09 5.90
CA VAL A 106 -8.86 3.11 4.84
C VAL A 106 -9.81 3.32 3.66
N VAL A 107 -9.22 3.52 2.47
CA VAL A 107 -9.95 3.77 1.22
C VAL A 107 -10.00 2.52 0.37
N GLU A 108 -8.87 1.82 0.27
CA GLU A 108 -8.71 0.65 -0.59
C GLU A 108 -7.54 -0.20 -0.09
N VAL A 109 -7.69 -1.53 -0.12
CA VAL A 109 -6.63 -2.50 0.15
C VAL A 109 -6.47 -3.40 -1.07
N LYS A 110 -5.25 -3.53 -1.58
CA LYS A 110 -4.91 -4.43 -2.70
C LYS A 110 -3.86 -5.42 -2.21
N ASP A 111 -4.30 -6.66 -2.03
CA ASP A 111 -3.46 -7.74 -1.54
C ASP A 111 -2.84 -8.53 -2.70
N TYR A 112 -1.70 -8.06 -3.19
CA TYR A 112 -0.91 -8.79 -4.17
C TYR A 112 0.02 -9.84 -3.53
N ILE A 113 -0.02 -10.01 -2.21
CA ILE A 113 0.68 -11.12 -1.56
C ILE A 113 -0.17 -12.38 -1.74
N ARG A 114 -1.46 -12.29 -1.39
CA ARG A 114 -2.46 -13.36 -1.58
C ARG A 114 -2.77 -13.61 -3.06
N SER A 115 -2.90 -12.55 -3.85
CA SER A 115 -3.22 -12.63 -5.28
C SER A 115 -2.17 -11.90 -6.12
N PRO A 116 -0.99 -12.52 -6.36
CA PRO A 116 0.09 -11.91 -7.14
C PRO A 116 -0.36 -11.51 -8.54
N LYS A 117 0.26 -10.47 -9.09
CA LYS A 117 0.02 -10.10 -10.50
C LYS A 117 0.60 -11.16 -11.45
N PRO A 118 0.13 -11.21 -12.71
CA PRO A 118 0.63 -12.18 -13.69
C PRO A 118 2.16 -12.15 -13.93
N ASN A 119 2.80 -10.99 -13.72
CA ASN A 119 4.25 -10.84 -13.83
C ASN A 119 5.03 -11.34 -12.59
N GLY A 120 4.35 -11.85 -11.56
CA GLY A 120 4.95 -12.30 -10.30
C GLY A 120 5.05 -11.22 -9.22
N TYR A 121 4.57 -10.01 -9.48
CA TYR A 121 4.65 -8.92 -8.50
C TYR A 121 3.81 -9.20 -7.25
N GLN A 122 4.45 -9.05 -6.08
CA GLN A 122 3.83 -9.18 -4.76
C GLN A 122 4.10 -7.96 -3.88
N SER A 123 3.06 -7.49 -3.17
CA SER A 123 3.09 -6.40 -2.19
C SER A 123 1.70 -6.24 -1.59
N LEU A 124 1.61 -5.81 -0.33
CA LEU A 124 0.34 -5.36 0.24
C LEU A 124 0.21 -3.84 0.05
N HIS A 125 -0.82 -3.37 -0.63
CA HIS A 125 -1.08 -1.94 -0.84
C HIS A 125 -2.25 -1.49 0.00
N VAL A 126 -2.04 -0.50 0.86
CA VAL A 126 -3.09 0.13 1.66
C VAL A 126 -3.15 1.59 1.25
N ILE A 127 -4.30 2.03 0.74
CA ILE A 127 -4.55 3.44 0.43
C ILE A 127 -5.35 4.02 1.59
N VAL A 128 -4.77 5.01 2.26
CA VAL A 128 -5.41 5.72 3.37
C VAL A 128 -5.67 7.17 3.00
N GLN A 129 -6.74 7.73 3.55
CA GLN A 129 -7.02 9.15 3.54
C GLN A 129 -6.67 9.75 4.90
N VAL A 130 -5.85 10.79 4.88
CA VAL A 130 -5.22 11.40 6.07
C VAL A 130 -5.69 12.86 6.20
N PRO A 131 -6.15 13.29 7.38
CA PRO A 131 -6.45 14.70 7.62
C PRO A 131 -5.15 15.50 7.81
N VAL A 132 -5.00 16.57 7.03
CA VAL A 132 -3.90 17.53 7.12
C VAL A 132 -4.46 18.84 7.66
N PHE A 133 -4.09 19.19 8.89
CA PHE A 133 -4.53 20.41 9.55
C PHE A 133 -3.65 21.59 9.13
N LEU A 134 -4.19 22.45 8.25
CA LEU A 134 -3.56 23.69 7.83
C LEU A 134 -4.00 24.85 8.73
N SER A 135 -3.40 26.02 8.55
CA SER A 135 -3.67 27.20 9.39
C SER A 135 -5.13 27.67 9.37
N ASN A 136 -5.90 27.37 8.33
CA ASN A 136 -7.27 27.85 8.16
C ASN A 136 -8.31 26.77 7.82
N ARG A 137 -7.90 25.53 7.58
CA ARG A 137 -8.79 24.44 7.16
C ARG A 137 -8.10 23.09 7.32
N THR A 138 -8.88 22.02 7.17
CA THR A 138 -8.37 20.66 7.08
C THR A 138 -8.48 20.17 5.64
N GLU A 139 -7.42 19.57 5.12
CA GLU A 139 -7.37 18.97 3.79
C GLU A 139 -7.23 17.46 3.93
N PHE A 140 -8.02 16.68 3.22
CA PHE A 140 -7.91 15.22 3.22
C PHE A 140 -7.11 14.77 2.00
N VAL A 141 -6.00 14.09 2.22
CA VAL A 141 -5.12 13.63 1.14
C VAL A 141 -4.96 12.12 1.16
N TYR A 142 -4.78 11.52 -0.01
CA TYR A 142 -4.50 10.10 -0.13
C TYR A 142 -3.00 9.83 0.01
N VAL A 143 -2.68 8.80 0.78
CA VAL A 143 -1.34 8.24 0.91
C VAL A 143 -1.41 6.74 0.61
N GLU A 144 -0.61 6.28 -0.34
CA GLU A 144 -0.45 4.86 -0.62
C GLU A 144 0.70 4.29 0.22
N VAL A 145 0.40 3.28 1.04
CA VAL A 145 1.38 2.55 1.84
C VAL A 145 1.57 1.16 1.23
N GLN A 146 2.78 0.89 0.75
CA GLN A 146 3.16 -0.39 0.18
C GLN A 146 4.00 -1.17 1.19
N ILE A 147 3.52 -2.33 1.62
CA ILE A 147 4.19 -3.16 2.61
C ILE A 147 4.71 -4.42 1.91
N ARG A 148 5.98 -4.76 2.13
CA ARG A 148 6.71 -5.82 1.41
C ARG A 148 7.68 -6.52 2.33
N THR A 149 7.99 -7.78 2.06
CA THR A 149 9.19 -8.42 2.60
C THR A 149 10.45 -7.88 1.90
N VAL A 150 11.61 -8.19 2.46
CA VAL A 150 12.91 -7.91 1.82
C VAL A 150 13.00 -8.55 0.42
N ALA A 151 12.55 -9.79 0.26
CA ALA A 151 12.59 -10.50 -1.02
C ALA A 151 11.66 -9.86 -2.07
N MET A 152 10.44 -9.48 -1.66
CA MET A 152 9.48 -8.77 -2.52
C MET A 152 10.03 -7.41 -2.98
N ASP A 153 10.64 -6.63 -2.07
CA ASP A 153 11.19 -5.32 -2.44
C ASP A 153 12.40 -5.43 -3.37
N PHE A 154 13.27 -6.43 -3.15
CA PHE A 154 14.38 -6.73 -4.04
C PHE A 154 13.90 -7.06 -5.45
N TRP A 155 12.95 -8.01 -5.56
CA TRP A 155 12.39 -8.41 -6.85
C TRP A 155 11.72 -7.25 -7.57
N ALA A 156 10.83 -6.51 -6.89
CA ALA A 156 10.10 -5.40 -7.48
C ALA A 156 11.01 -4.24 -7.90
N SER A 157 12.12 -4.02 -7.17
CA SER A 157 13.11 -3.00 -7.52
C SER A 157 13.89 -3.37 -8.79
N LEU A 158 14.15 -4.66 -9.02
CA LEU A 158 14.79 -5.13 -10.25
C LEU A 158 13.81 -5.05 -11.44
N GLU A 159 12.60 -5.58 -11.29
CA GLU A 159 11.57 -5.56 -12.34
C GLU A 159 11.29 -4.13 -12.80
N HIS A 160 11.11 -3.19 -11.88
CA HIS A 160 10.84 -1.80 -12.22
C HIS A 160 12.01 -1.14 -12.98
N LYS A 161 13.27 -1.48 -12.65
CA LYS A 161 14.44 -0.97 -13.39
C LYS A 161 14.46 -1.52 -14.82
N ILE A 162 14.21 -2.81 -15.00
CA ILE A 162 14.16 -3.46 -16.32
C ILE A 162 13.04 -2.84 -17.16
N TYR A 163 11.82 -2.76 -16.61
CA TYR A 163 10.67 -2.18 -17.30
C TYR A 163 10.95 -0.75 -17.77
N TYR A 164 11.61 0.07 -16.93
CA TYR A 164 11.99 1.43 -17.31
C TYR A 164 13.05 1.46 -18.42
N THR A 165 14.07 0.61 -18.35
CA THR A 165 15.13 0.53 -19.37
C THR A 165 14.58 0.11 -20.74
N TYR A 166 13.60 -0.78 -20.76
CA TYR A 166 12.95 -1.27 -21.99
C TYR A 166 11.73 -0.44 -22.41
N SER A 167 11.48 0.72 -21.78
CA SER A 167 10.30 1.55 -22.04
C SER A 167 8.95 0.80 -21.96
N GLY A 168 8.93 -0.30 -21.21
CA GLY A 168 7.77 -1.19 -21.04
C GLY A 168 7.66 -2.35 -22.04
N GLU A 169 8.55 -2.45 -23.02
CA GLU A 169 8.59 -3.56 -23.99
C GLU A 169 9.66 -4.59 -23.58
N VAL A 170 9.42 -5.25 -22.45
CA VAL A 170 10.32 -6.29 -21.94
C VAL A 170 10.09 -7.59 -22.73
N PRO A 171 11.14 -8.24 -23.25
CA PRO A 171 11.02 -9.54 -23.93
C PRO A 171 10.36 -10.62 -23.06
N ASP A 172 9.58 -11.51 -23.70
CA ASP A 172 8.81 -12.56 -23.01
C ASP A 172 9.71 -13.52 -22.19
N ASP A 173 10.91 -13.83 -22.68
CA ASP A 173 11.87 -14.70 -21.99
C ASP A 173 12.38 -14.08 -20.68
N ILE A 174 12.48 -12.74 -20.63
CA ILE A 174 12.84 -12.01 -19.41
C ILE A 174 11.63 -11.97 -18.47
N HIS A 175 10.42 -11.81 -18.98
CA HIS A 175 9.20 -11.87 -18.18
C HIS A 175 9.04 -13.22 -17.48
N ASP A 176 9.25 -14.33 -18.20
CA ASP A 176 9.19 -15.68 -17.63
C ASP A 176 10.27 -15.90 -16.55
N GLN A 177 11.49 -15.40 -16.78
CA GLN A 177 12.56 -15.45 -15.78
C GLN A 177 12.25 -14.61 -14.53
N LEU A 178 11.66 -13.43 -14.71
CA LEU A 178 11.22 -12.60 -13.58
C LEU A 178 10.12 -13.30 -12.79
N ARG A 179 9.14 -13.93 -13.45
CA ARG A 179 8.10 -14.69 -12.76
C ARG A 179 8.66 -15.85 -11.96
N ASP A 180 9.55 -16.67 -12.55
CA ASP A 180 10.23 -17.76 -11.86
C ASP A 180 11.05 -17.26 -10.65
N ALA A 181 11.74 -16.11 -10.81
CA ALA A 181 12.47 -15.49 -9.70
C ALA A 181 11.53 -15.02 -8.58
N ALA A 182 10.33 -14.53 -8.89
CA ALA A 182 9.33 -14.15 -7.88
C ALA A 182 8.85 -15.37 -7.09
N GLU A 183 8.55 -16.48 -7.78
CA GLU A 183 8.12 -17.73 -7.15
C GLU A 183 9.19 -18.29 -6.20
N LYS A 184 10.46 -18.24 -6.61
CA LYS A 184 11.60 -18.63 -5.77
C LYS A 184 11.78 -17.71 -4.57
N ALA A 185 11.63 -16.40 -4.75
CA ALA A 185 11.67 -15.43 -3.66
C ALA A 185 10.56 -15.71 -2.63
N ALA A 186 9.34 -15.99 -3.08
CA ALA A 186 8.22 -16.34 -2.21
C ALA A 186 8.43 -17.69 -1.47
N ALA A 187 9.07 -18.66 -2.13
CA ALA A 187 9.43 -19.92 -1.48
C ALA A 187 10.49 -19.72 -0.39
N LEU A 188 11.49 -18.87 -0.65
CA LEU A 188 12.52 -18.50 0.32
C LEU A 188 11.93 -17.79 1.54
N ASP A 189 11.03 -16.82 1.32
CA ASP A 189 10.34 -16.11 2.41
C ASP A 189 9.58 -17.08 3.32
N ARG A 190 8.85 -18.05 2.73
CA ARG A 190 8.14 -19.10 3.50
C ARG A 190 9.11 -19.97 4.30
N GLN A 191 10.19 -20.43 3.67
CA GLN A 191 11.18 -21.25 4.36
C GLN A 191 11.83 -20.50 5.53
N MET A 192 12.11 -19.20 5.38
CA MET A 192 12.68 -18.40 6.46
C MET A 192 11.67 -18.18 7.60
N ALA A 193 10.38 -18.01 7.29
CA ALA A 193 9.31 -17.96 8.28
C ALA A 193 9.21 -19.28 9.07
N ASP A 194 9.26 -20.43 8.39
CA ASP A 194 9.24 -21.74 9.07
C ASP A 194 10.43 -21.93 10.01
N ILE A 195 11.62 -21.46 9.60
CA ILE A 195 12.82 -21.49 10.44
C ILE A 195 12.63 -20.59 11.68
N ARG A 196 12.11 -19.37 11.50
CA ARG A 196 11.79 -18.46 12.61
C ARG A 196 10.86 -19.14 13.61
N ASP A 197 9.75 -19.71 13.14
CA ASP A 197 8.73 -20.31 14.00
C ASP A 197 9.30 -21.49 14.81
N ARG A 198 10.14 -22.32 14.17
CA ARG A 198 10.87 -23.39 14.85
C ARG A 198 11.85 -22.87 15.90
N VAL A 199 12.59 -21.81 15.60
CA VAL A 199 13.54 -21.20 16.56
C VAL A 199 12.79 -20.62 17.77
N THR A 200 11.67 -19.94 17.54
CA THR A 200 10.82 -19.39 18.61
C THR A 200 10.27 -20.50 19.50
N ALA A 201 9.71 -21.56 18.92
CA ALA A 201 9.18 -22.70 19.68
C ALA A 201 10.27 -23.40 20.52
N LEU A 202 11.51 -23.46 20.03
CA LEU A 202 12.64 -24.01 20.80
C LEU A 202 13.07 -23.10 21.94
N LYS A 203 13.00 -21.77 21.77
CA LYS A 203 13.33 -20.79 22.83
C LYS A 203 12.33 -20.82 23.98
N GLU A 204 11.04 -20.98 23.69
CA GLU A 204 9.99 -21.12 24.72
C GLU A 204 10.19 -22.37 25.58
N GLN A 205 10.84 -23.41 25.05
CA GLN A 205 11.15 -24.66 25.75
C GLN A 205 12.48 -24.61 26.53
N ALA A 206 13.31 -23.58 26.34
CA ALA A 206 14.62 -23.44 26.98
C ALA A 206 14.59 -22.41 28.13
N PRO A 207 15.25 -22.66 29.28
CA PRO A 207 15.37 -21.64 30.33
C PRO A 207 16.18 -20.44 29.81
N SER A 208 15.60 -19.25 29.97
CA SER A 208 15.95 -18.00 29.27
C SER A 208 17.44 -17.68 29.23
N SER A 209 18.01 -17.59 28.02
CA SER A 209 19.21 -16.78 27.79
C SER A 209 19.29 -16.31 26.34
N GLY A 210 19.02 -15.02 26.12
CA GLY A 210 19.39 -14.30 24.89
C GLY A 210 18.26 -13.54 24.22
N GLN A 211 18.45 -12.22 24.06
CA GLN A 211 17.70 -11.36 23.14
C GLN A 211 17.77 -11.97 21.74
N GLY A 212 16.61 -12.22 21.13
CA GLY A 212 16.51 -12.82 19.81
C GLY A 212 15.98 -11.84 18.78
N ALA A 213 16.74 -11.62 17.72
CA ALA A 213 16.38 -10.81 16.55
C ALA A 213 15.15 -11.32 15.74
N THR A 214 14.41 -12.29 16.28
CA THR A 214 13.30 -13.00 15.61
C THR A 214 12.20 -13.27 16.65
N GLY A 215 11.56 -12.21 17.15
CA GLY A 215 10.41 -12.35 18.04
C GLY A 215 9.18 -12.82 17.26
N PRO A 216 8.22 -13.52 17.89
CA PRO A 216 7.00 -13.94 17.20
C PRO A 216 6.14 -12.72 16.84
N THR A 217 5.70 -12.66 15.58
CA THR A 217 4.48 -11.90 15.23
C THR A 217 3.33 -12.48 16.06
N PRO A 218 2.51 -11.68 16.76
CA PRO A 218 1.35 -12.19 17.47
C PRO A 218 0.44 -13.02 16.56
N ALA A 219 -0.17 -14.08 17.11
CA ALA A 219 -1.19 -14.85 16.41
C ALA A 219 -2.35 -13.93 15.99
N ALA A 220 -3.03 -14.22 14.89
CA ALA A 220 -4.11 -13.38 14.36
C ALA A 220 -5.15 -13.01 15.44
N ALA A 221 -5.52 -13.97 16.29
CA ALA A 221 -6.48 -13.78 17.39
C ALA A 221 -6.03 -12.78 18.48
N ASP A 222 -4.73 -12.57 18.65
CA ASP A 222 -4.13 -11.66 19.64
C ASP A 222 -3.79 -10.29 19.06
N ARG A 223 -4.02 -10.08 17.75
CA ARG A 223 -3.84 -8.79 17.09
C ARG A 223 -5.04 -7.88 17.40
N PRO A 224 -4.88 -6.55 17.39
CA PRO A 224 -6.02 -5.64 17.55
C PRO A 224 -7.08 -6.01 16.51
N ARG A 225 -8.34 -6.20 16.92
CA ARG A 225 -9.45 -6.46 16.00
C ARG A 225 -9.54 -5.30 15.02
N THR A 226 -9.04 -5.51 13.81
CA THR A 226 -9.11 -4.51 12.76
C THR A 226 -10.47 -4.59 12.08
N GLY A 227 -10.87 -3.49 11.45
CA GLY A 227 -12.13 -3.44 10.72
C GLY A 227 -12.22 -4.51 9.61
N PRO A 228 -13.29 -4.50 8.79
CA PRO A 228 -13.64 -5.59 7.86
C PRO A 228 -12.62 -5.86 6.72
N TRP A 229 -11.45 -5.23 6.75
CA TRP A 229 -10.46 -5.20 5.67
C TRP A 229 -9.47 -6.37 5.71
N PHE A 230 -9.30 -7.03 6.85
CA PHE A 230 -8.40 -8.17 7.05
C PHE A 230 -9.08 -9.27 7.89
N PRO A 231 -10.05 -10.02 7.33
CA PRO A 231 -10.75 -11.07 8.08
C PRO A 231 -9.85 -12.28 8.36
N ASP A 232 -10.16 -13.00 9.44
CA ASP A 232 -9.51 -14.27 9.82
C ASP A 232 -9.65 -15.33 8.71
N GLU A 233 -8.72 -16.29 8.66
CA GLU A 233 -8.49 -17.27 7.56
C GLU A 233 -9.72 -18.15 7.17
N ASP A 234 -10.84 -18.09 7.89
CA ASP A 234 -12.04 -18.92 7.70
C ASP A 234 -13.30 -18.16 7.24
N VAL A 235 -13.21 -16.87 6.87
CA VAL A 235 -14.39 -16.12 6.38
C VAL A 235 -14.63 -16.38 4.89
N PRO A 236 -15.78 -16.95 4.47
CA PRO A 236 -16.09 -17.17 3.06
C PRO A 236 -16.09 -15.86 2.28
N GLU A 237 -15.61 -15.89 1.02
CA GLU A 237 -15.56 -14.71 0.10
C GLU A 237 -16.90 -13.95 -0.02
N SER A 238 -18.03 -14.58 0.32
CA SER A 238 -19.36 -13.99 0.33
C SER A 238 -19.65 -12.99 1.45
N GLU A 239 -18.82 -12.93 2.50
CA GLU A 239 -19.00 -12.01 3.64
C GLU A 239 -18.08 -10.78 3.59
N PHE A 240 -17.19 -10.71 2.62
CA PHE A 240 -16.53 -9.46 2.26
C PHE A 240 -17.60 -8.50 1.73
N PRO A 241 -17.46 -7.17 1.90
CA PRO A 241 -18.22 -6.23 1.09
C PRO A 241 -17.86 -6.51 -0.36
N GLY A 242 -18.68 -7.34 -1.01
CA GLY A 242 -18.51 -7.70 -2.39
C GLY A 242 -18.46 -6.40 -3.18
N GLU A 243 -17.56 -6.38 -4.16
CA GLU A 243 -17.69 -5.46 -5.26
C GLU A 243 -19.13 -5.59 -5.76
N GLN A 244 -19.99 -4.62 -5.45
CA GLN A 244 -21.17 -4.42 -6.25
C GLN A 244 -20.64 -3.93 -7.60
N ALA A 245 -20.36 -4.90 -8.46
CA ALA A 245 -20.48 -4.71 -9.89
C ALA A 245 -21.92 -4.28 -10.17
N SER A 246 -22.20 -2.98 -10.00
CA SER A 246 -23.32 -2.33 -10.65
C SER A 246 -22.89 -1.97 -12.06
N SER A 247 -22.75 -2.99 -12.92
CA SER A 247 -22.90 -2.78 -14.35
C SER A 247 -24.39 -2.59 -14.64
N ALA A 248 -24.84 -1.34 -14.68
CA ALA A 248 -25.86 -0.97 -15.65
C ALA A 248 -25.11 -0.29 -16.79
N ALA A 249 -25.13 -0.90 -17.97
CA ALA A 249 -24.64 -0.25 -19.18
C ALA A 249 -25.55 0.95 -19.47
N TRP A 250 -25.04 2.16 -19.26
CA TRP A 250 -25.75 3.37 -19.65
C TRP A 250 -25.58 3.55 -21.16
N LYS A 251 -26.69 3.58 -21.89
CA LYS A 251 -26.70 4.00 -23.30
C LYS A 251 -26.84 5.52 -23.34
N TRP A 252 -25.90 6.16 -24.02
CA TRP A 252 -25.77 7.62 -24.16
C TRP A 252 -27.04 8.32 -24.73
N GLU A 253 -27.93 7.57 -25.39
CA GLU A 253 -29.14 8.07 -26.04
C GLU A 253 -30.23 8.52 -25.04
N ASP A 254 -30.23 7.98 -23.80
CA ASP A 254 -31.25 8.29 -22.79
C ASP A 254 -31.00 9.62 -22.05
N ILE A 255 -29.77 10.15 -22.09
CA ILE A 255 -29.41 11.46 -21.50
C ILE A 255 -29.74 12.62 -22.45
N ALA A 256 -29.73 12.36 -23.76
CA ALA A 256 -30.00 13.39 -24.77
C ALA A 256 -31.47 13.89 -24.75
N GLN A 257 -32.44 13.04 -24.39
CA GLN A 257 -33.86 13.42 -24.35
C GLN A 257 -34.25 14.23 -23.10
N GLN A 258 -33.53 14.09 -21.98
CA GLN A 258 -33.80 14.88 -20.77
C GLN A 258 -33.20 16.29 -20.82
N ALA A 259 -32.12 16.50 -21.58
CA ALA A 259 -31.52 17.83 -21.77
C ALA A 259 -32.38 18.76 -22.67
N SER A 260 -33.19 18.21 -23.58
CA SER A 260 -34.07 19.03 -24.45
C SER A 260 -35.42 19.38 -23.82
N SER A 261 -35.77 18.80 -22.67
CA SER A 261 -37.06 19.06 -21.99
C SER A 261 -36.97 20.08 -20.86
N GLN A 262 -35.77 20.58 -20.53
CA GLN A 262 -35.56 21.66 -19.54
C GLN A 262 -35.24 23.01 -20.18
N GLN A 263 -35.38 23.11 -21.50
CA GLN A 263 -35.18 24.34 -22.26
C GLN A 263 -36.42 24.67 -23.11
N ASN A 264 -37.60 24.57 -22.49
CA ASN A 264 -38.84 25.24 -22.88
C ASN A 264 -39.68 25.54 -21.65
#